data_AF-A0A3D6BVT5-F1
#
_entry.id   AF-A0A3D6BVT5-F1
#
_cell.length_a   1.000
_cell.length_b   1.000
_cell.length_c   1.000
_cell.angle_alpha   90.00
_cell.angle_beta   90.00
_cell.angle_gamma   90.00
#
_symmetry.space_group_name_H-M   'P 1'
#
loop_
_entity.id
_entity.type
_entity.pdbx_description
1 polymer ?
#
loop_
_entity_poly.entity_id
_entity_poly.type
_entity_poly.pdbx_seq_one_letter_code
_entity_poly.pdbx_strand_id
1 'polypeptide(L)' 'IGNSEAINKVTEVIERVKNNKATVFISGESGTGKELVARSIHYMGQFARAPFIA' A
#
# COMPACT_ATOMS: atom_id res chain seq x y z
N ILE A 1 11.89 -10.31 -0.31
CA ILE A 1 10.50 -10.83 -0.23
C ILE A 1 9.76 -10.27 -1.44
N GLY A 2 9.19 -11.14 -2.29
CA GLY A 2 8.37 -10.75 -3.46
C GLY A 2 9.12 -10.27 -4.70
N ASN A 3 9.60 -11.19 -5.56
CA ASN A 3 10.25 -10.87 -6.84
C ASN A 3 9.33 -11.13 -8.06
N SER A 4 8.00 -11.14 -7.85
CA SER A 4 7.06 -11.34 -8.96
C SER A 4 6.72 -10.01 -9.62
N GLU A 5 6.43 -10.05 -10.93
CA GLU A 5 6.01 -8.87 -11.69
C GLU A 5 4.75 -8.23 -11.08
N ALA A 6 3.83 -9.05 -10.54
CA ALA A 6 2.63 -8.56 -9.87
C ALA A 6 2.96 -7.71 -8.63
N ILE A 7 3.93 -8.14 -7.82
CA ILE A 7 4.36 -7.39 -6.62
C ILE A 7 5.08 -6.10 -7.02
N ASN A 8 5.87 -6.13 -8.09
CA ASN A 8 6.50 -4.92 -8.63
C ASN A 8 5.45 -3.89 -9.07
N LYS A 9 4.39 -4.31 -9.79
CA LYS A 9 3.29 -3.43 -10.17
C LYS A 9 2.57 -2.81 -8.98
N VAL A 10 2.31 -3.61 -7.94
CA VAL A 10 1.72 -3.08 -6.69
C VAL A 10 2.64 -2.04 -6.05
N THR A 11 3.94 -2.31 -6.01
CA THR A 11 4.95 -1.40 -5.44
C THR A 11 5.01 -0.08 -6.21
N GLU A 12 4.97 -0.12 -7.54
CA GLU A 12 4.92 1.09 -8.39
C GLU A 12 3.66 1.93 -8.15
N VAL A 13 2.52 1.30 -7.86
CA VAL A 13 1.29 2.01 -7.51
C VAL A 13 1.43 2.66 -6.14
N ILE A 14 1.98 1.94 -5.15
CA ILE A 14 2.26 2.46 -3.81
C ILE A 14 3.14 3.72 -3.89
N GLU A 15 4.23 3.65 -4.66
CA GLU A 15 5.16 4.77 -4.87
C GLU A 15 4.47 6.03 -5.42
N ARG A 16 3.49 5.86 -6.32
CA ARG A 16 2.74 6.98 -6.89
C ARG A 16 1.74 7.62 -5.91
N VAL A 17 1.14 6.83 -5.02
CA VAL A 17 0.05 7.31 -4.16
C VAL A 17 0.50 7.71 -2.75
N LYS A 18 1.65 7.22 -2.27
CA LYS A 18 2.10 7.40 -0.87
C LYS A 18 2.13 8.86 -0.38
N ASN A 19 2.33 9.84 -1.26
CA ASN A 19 2.46 11.25 -0.91
C ASN A 19 1.24 12.11 -1.25
N ASN A 20 0.13 11.53 -1.69
CA ASN A 20 -1.10 12.30 -1.95
C ASN A 20 -2.21 11.96 -0.94
N LYS A 21 -3.27 12.76 -0.93
CA LYS A 21 -4.45 12.58 -0.04
C LYS A 21 -5.59 11.83 -0.71
N ALA A 22 -5.34 11.16 -1.85
CA ALA A 22 -6.38 10.44 -2.56
C ALA A 22 -6.81 9.20 -1.76
N THR A 23 -8.10 8.90 -1.77
CA THR A 23 -8.62 7.65 -1.20
C THR A 23 -8.17 6.49 -2.08
N VAL A 24 -7.53 5.49 -1.49
CA VAL A 24 -7.06 4.27 -2.18
C VAL A 24 -8.00 3.11 -1.87
N PHE A 25 -8.47 2.43 -2.91
CA PHE A 25 -9.25 1.19 -2.77
C PHE A 25 -8.37 -0.02 -3.08
N ILE A 26 -8.28 -0.96 -2.14
CA ILE A 26 -7.46 -2.17 -2.26
C ILE A 26 -8.41 -3.38 -2.34
N SER A 27 -8.38 -4.10 -3.46
CA SER A 27 -9.21 -5.28 -3.71
C SER A 27 -8.38 -6.54 -3.90
N GLY A 28 -9.02 -7.69 -3.75
CA GLY A 28 -8.39 -9.01 -3.82
C GLY A 28 -9.03 -10.01 -2.87
N GLU A 29 -8.78 -11.29 -3.11
CA GLU A 29 -9.35 -12.39 -2.31
C GLU A 29 -8.95 -12.30 -0.82
N SER A 30 -9.72 -12.94 0.05
CA SER A 30 -9.39 -13.02 1.47
C SER A 30 -8.03 -13.69 1.68
N GLY A 31 -7.21 -13.19 2.61
CA GLY A 31 -5.89 -13.76 2.91
C GLY A 31 -4.75 -13.39 1.93
N THR A 32 -4.99 -12.50 0.96
CA THR A 32 -3.95 -12.06 -0.02
C THR A 32 -3.04 -10.93 0.48
N GLY A 33 -3.17 -10.51 1.74
CA GLY A 33 -2.28 -9.52 2.36
C GLY A 33 -2.56 -8.07 1.95
N LYS A 34 -3.82 -7.71 1.67
CA LYS A 34 -4.24 -6.33 1.37
C LYS A 34 -3.90 -5.35 2.49
N GLU A 35 -3.90 -5.83 3.72
CA GLU A 35 -3.53 -5.08 4.93
C GLU A 35 -2.06 -4.66 4.89
N LEU A 36 -1.18 -5.49 4.30
CA LEU A 36 0.22 -5.16 4.10
C LEU A 36 0.37 -4.05 3.05
N VAL A 37 -0.44 -4.08 1.98
CA VAL A 37 -0.47 -3.00 0.98
C VAL A 37 -0.89 -1.67 1.61
N ALA A 38 -1.97 -1.67 2.40
CA ALA A 38 -2.44 -0.48 3.10
C ALA A 38 -1.36 0.10 4.03
N ARG A 39 -0.70 -0.77 4.80
CA ARG A 39 0.42 -0.38 5.69
C ARG A 39 1.59 0.18 4.92
N SER A 40 1.95 -0.41 3.78
CA SER A 40 3.05 0.08 2.94
C SER A 40 2.77 1.50 2.44
N ILE A 41 1.55 1.77 1.96
CA ILE A 41 1.16 3.14 1.54
C ILE A 41 1.33 4.13 2.69
N HIS A 42 0.84 3.78 3.89
CA HIS A 42 0.91 4.67 5.06
C HIS A 42 2.36 4.92 5.51
N TYR A 43 3.12 3.86 5.76
CA TYR A 43 4.46 3.97 6.33
C TYR A 43 5.52 4.48 5.34
N MET A 44 5.28 4.37 4.04
CA MET A 44 6.17 4.94 3.01
C MET A 44 5.80 6.39 2.65
N GLY A 45 4.63 6.86 3.07
CA GLY A 45 4.05 8.14 2.68
C GLY A 45 4.33 9.31 3.61
N GLN A 46 3.88 10.50 3.20
CA GLN A 46 4.02 11.74 3.98
C GLN A 46 3.34 11.70 5.37
N PHE A 47 2.38 10.78 5.56
CA PHE A 47 1.61 10.62 6.80
C PHE A 47 2.13 9.49 7.71
N ALA A 48 3.30 8.92 7.43
CA ALA A 48 3.85 7.77 8.16
C ALA A 48 3.96 7.97 9.70
N ARG A 49 4.06 9.22 10.16
CA ARG A 49 4.11 9.55 11.61
C ARG A 49 2.74 9.66 12.26
N ALA A 50 1.67 9.76 11.48
CA ALA A 50 0.30 9.78 11.99
C ALA A 50 -0.14 8.36 12.39
N PRO A 51 -1.13 8.22 13.29
CA PRO A 51 -1.70 6.93 13.63
C PRO A 51 -2.26 6.21 12.39
N PHE A 52 -1.96 4.91 12.28
CA PHE A 52 -2.62 4.01 11.32
C PHE A 52 -3.71 3.23 12.05
N ILE A 53 -4.96 3.42 11.64
CA ILE A 53 -6.12 2.72 12.20
C ILE A 53 -6.61 1.70 11.16
N ALA A 54 -6.74 0.44 11.55
CA ALA A 54 -7.04 -0.70 10.69
C ALA A 54 -8.25 -1.47 11.19
#